data_AF-A0A3D2L3U6-F1
#
_entry.id   AF-A0A3D2L3U6-F1
#
_cell.length_a   1.000
_cell.length_b   1.000
_cell.length_c   1.000
_cell.angle_alpha   90.00
_cell.angle_beta   90.00
_cell.angle_gamma   90.00
#
_symmetry.space_group_name_H-M   'P 1'
#
loop_
_entity.id
_entity.type
_entity.pdbx_description
1 polymer ?
#
loop_
_entity_poly.entity_id
_entity_poly.type
_entity_poly.pdbx_seq_one_letter_code
_entity_poly.pdbx_strand_id
1 'polypeptide(L)'
;VIAPSTVELPPQHLNVWLGQRSRWLKGFVQTWLVLMREPVTAAREMGALRFVSMQLTLGASILSALFHLPWLVWCVVCIVSPDANLSRISWAMLAVSYAAGAVTALTVPSASFAIRMRDLITLPFYWPLQFFAMARALYSLARRPHYWVKTPREGVPGAGGAHQF
;
A
#
# COMPACT_ATOMS: atom_id res chain seq x y z
N VAL A 1 17.31 -7.38 -28.47
CA VAL A 1 17.73 -7.23 -27.05
C VAL A 1 17.39 -5.81 -26.62
N ILE A 2 16.52 -5.62 -25.61
CA ILE A 2 16.25 -4.30 -25.02
C ILE A 2 17.37 -4.06 -24.01
N ALA A 3 18.32 -3.17 -24.33
CA ALA A 3 19.68 -3.19 -23.77
C ALA A 3 20.00 -2.25 -22.59
N PRO A 4 19.22 -1.20 -22.23
CA PRO A 4 19.38 -0.61 -20.91
C PRO A 4 18.47 -1.34 -19.92
N SER A 5 19.00 -1.70 -18.76
CA SER A 5 18.17 -2.04 -17.60
C SER A 5 17.30 -0.83 -17.27
N THR A 6 16.01 -1.08 -17.02
CA THR A 6 15.06 -0.03 -16.62
C THR A 6 15.26 0.25 -15.13
N VAL A 7 16.31 1.02 -14.80
CA VAL A 7 16.60 1.42 -13.42
C VAL A 7 15.69 2.60 -13.08
N GLU A 8 14.64 2.34 -12.32
CA GLU A 8 13.78 3.39 -11.76
C GLU A 8 14.19 3.69 -10.32
N LEU A 9 14.40 4.97 -10.03
CA LEU A 9 14.64 5.42 -8.65
C LEU A 9 13.33 5.36 -7.85
N PRO A 10 13.39 4.93 -6.57
CA PRO A 10 12.22 5.01 -5.70
C PRO A 10 11.87 6.48 -5.41
N PRO A 11 10.61 6.80 -5.07
CA PRO A 11 10.21 8.15 -4.70
C PRO A 11 11.01 8.67 -3.51
N GLN A 12 11.67 9.83 -3.65
CA GLN A 12 12.45 10.46 -2.59
C GLN A 12 11.60 11.37 -1.67
N HIS A 13 10.41 11.76 -2.13
CA HIS A 13 9.53 12.69 -1.44
C HIS A 13 8.16 12.07 -1.15
N LEU A 14 7.60 12.39 0.02
CA LEU A 14 6.32 11.84 0.50
C LEU A 14 5.15 12.19 -0.43
N ASN A 15 5.12 13.40 -0.99
CA ASN A 15 4.07 13.81 -1.94
C ASN A 15 4.09 12.99 -3.24
N VAL A 16 5.28 12.67 -3.75
CA VAL A 16 5.47 11.81 -4.93
C VAL A 16 5.05 10.37 -4.59
N TRP A 17 5.49 9.84 -3.45
CA TRP A 17 5.08 8.52 -2.95
C TRP A 17 3.56 8.43 -2.79
N LEU A 18 2.93 9.43 -2.17
CA LEU A 18 1.47 9.48 -1.99
C LEU A 18 0.77 9.51 -3.34
N GLY A 19 1.25 10.29 -4.31
CA GLY A 19 0.70 10.33 -5.66
C GLY A 19 0.81 8.97 -6.36
N GLN A 20 1.97 8.34 -6.30
CA GLN A 20 2.23 7.02 -6.88
C GLN A 20 1.33 5.94 -6.28
N ARG A 21 1.28 5.87 -4.94
CA ARG A 21 0.50 4.85 -4.22
C ARG A 21 -1.00 5.03 -4.38
N SER A 22 -1.48 6.27 -4.30
CA SER A 22 -2.91 6.57 -4.53
C SER A 22 -3.32 6.15 -5.94
N ARG A 23 -2.43 6.34 -6.93
CA ARG A 23 -2.67 5.90 -8.31
C ARG A 23 -2.82 4.39 -8.42
N TRP A 24 -1.94 3.62 -7.77
CA TRP A 24 -2.01 2.16 -7.79
C TRP A 24 -3.26 1.64 -7.08
N LEU A 25 -3.55 2.15 -5.88
CA LEU A 25 -4.73 1.77 -5.12
C LEU A 25 -6.03 2.12 -5.86
N LYS A 26 -6.08 3.27 -6.53
CA LYS A 26 -7.21 3.62 -7.40
C LYS A 26 -7.42 2.58 -8.50
N GLY A 27 -6.35 2.14 -9.16
CA GLY A 27 -6.40 1.07 -10.15
C GLY A 27 -6.89 -0.25 -9.57
N PHE A 28 -6.43 -0.62 -8.37
CA PHE A 28 -6.90 -1.83 -7.69
C PHE A 28 -8.40 -1.75 -7.39
N VAL A 29 -8.88 -0.64 -6.84
CA VAL A 29 -10.31 -0.41 -6.58
C VAL A 29 -11.11 -0.45 -7.86
N GLN A 30 -10.65 0.19 -8.94
CA GLN A 30 -11.35 0.17 -10.23
C GLN A 30 -11.47 -1.25 -10.80
N THR A 31 -10.37 -2.00 -10.87
CA THR A 31 -10.38 -3.37 -11.38
C THR A 31 -11.26 -4.27 -10.52
N TRP A 32 -11.12 -4.16 -9.20
CA TRP A 32 -11.91 -4.94 -8.25
C TRP A 32 -13.41 -4.65 -8.40
N LEU A 33 -13.80 -3.38 -8.48
CA LEU A 33 -15.20 -2.98 -8.69
C LEU A 33 -15.77 -3.55 -9.99
N VAL A 34 -15.00 -3.55 -11.08
CA VAL A 34 -15.45 -4.13 -12.37
C VAL A 34 -15.68 -5.62 -12.24
N LEU A 35 -14.75 -6.36 -11.64
CA LEU A 35 -14.86 -7.81 -11.44
C LEU A 35 -15.97 -8.18 -10.45
N MET A 36 -16.25 -7.30 -9.49
CA MET A 36 -17.27 -7.51 -8.46
C MET A 36 -18.65 -6.95 -8.83
N ARG A 37 -18.86 -6.46 -10.05
CA ARG A 37 -20.21 -6.10 -10.55
C ARG A 37 -21.15 -7.29 -10.55
N GLU A 38 -20.64 -8.44 -10.96
CA GLU A 38 -21.36 -9.72 -10.98
C GLU A 38 -20.47 -10.83 -10.41
N PRO A 39 -20.30 -10.90 -9.08
CA PRO A 39 -19.28 -11.74 -8.46
C PRO A 39 -19.52 -13.24 -8.67
N VAL A 40 -20.78 -13.67 -8.78
CA VAL A 40 -21.15 -15.06 -9.07
C VAL A 40 -20.74 -15.44 -10.50
N THR A 41 -21.05 -14.57 -11.48
CA THR A 41 -20.65 -14.75 -12.88
C THR A 41 -19.12 -14.78 -12.98
N ALA A 42 -18.44 -13.79 -12.40
CA ALA A 42 -16.99 -13.70 -12.39
C ALA A 42 -16.35 -14.96 -11.80
N ALA A 43 -16.82 -15.44 -10.65
CA ALA A 43 -16.29 -16.65 -10.02
C ALA A 43 -16.50 -17.91 -10.86
N ARG A 44 -17.63 -18.03 -11.57
CA ARG A 44 -17.91 -19.15 -12.48
C ARG A 44 -17.03 -19.11 -13.73
N GLU A 45 -16.83 -17.94 -14.32
CA GLU A 45 -16.05 -17.78 -15.56
C GLU A 45 -14.54 -17.95 -15.34
N MET A 46 -13.99 -17.39 -14.25
CA MET A 46 -12.55 -17.52 -13.97
C MET A 46 -12.20 -18.79 -13.20
N GLY A 47 -13.18 -19.39 -12.52
CA GLY A 47 -13.02 -20.51 -11.60
C GLY A 47 -12.68 -20.06 -10.17
N ALA A 48 -13.13 -20.84 -9.19
CA ALA A 48 -13.05 -20.49 -7.76
C ALA A 48 -11.63 -20.16 -7.28
N LEU A 49 -10.62 -20.93 -7.70
CA LEU A 49 -9.23 -20.69 -7.31
C LEU A 49 -8.72 -19.33 -7.78
N ARG A 50 -9.00 -18.97 -9.04
CA ARG A 50 -8.57 -17.68 -9.60
C ARG A 50 -9.34 -16.51 -8.98
N PHE A 51 -10.61 -16.72 -8.64
CA PHE A 51 -11.41 -15.76 -7.91
C PHE A 51 -10.84 -15.50 -6.51
N VAL A 52 -10.50 -16.55 -5.76
CA VAL A 52 -9.84 -16.42 -4.45
C VAL A 52 -8.51 -15.69 -4.58
N SER A 53 -7.68 -16.03 -5.57
CA SER A 53 -6.43 -15.30 -5.84
C SER A 53 -6.67 -13.83 -6.14
N MET A 54 -7.71 -13.49 -6.90
CA MET A 54 -8.09 -12.10 -7.18
C MET A 54 -8.51 -11.37 -5.90
N GLN A 55 -9.29 -12.01 -5.02
CA GLN A 55 -9.66 -11.43 -3.74
C GLN A 55 -8.46 -11.25 -2.80
N LEU A 56 -7.54 -12.21 -2.75
CA LEU A 56 -6.32 -12.11 -1.94
C LEU A 56 -5.34 -11.06 -2.48
N THR A 57 -5.34 -10.78 -3.78
CA THR A 57 -4.42 -9.82 -4.38
C THR A 57 -5.00 -8.41 -4.44
N LEU A 58 -6.22 -8.23 -4.93
CA LEU A 58 -6.88 -6.93 -5.04
C LEU A 58 -7.66 -6.60 -3.76
N GLY A 59 -8.59 -7.48 -3.37
CA GLY A 59 -9.47 -7.26 -2.22
C GLY A 59 -8.70 -7.07 -0.91
N ALA A 60 -7.76 -7.97 -0.61
CA ALA A 60 -6.95 -7.88 0.60
C ALA A 60 -6.00 -6.67 0.56
N SER A 61 -5.48 -6.26 -0.59
CA SER A 61 -4.67 -5.03 -0.71
C SER A 61 -5.50 -3.78 -0.42
N ILE A 62 -6.73 -3.71 -0.94
CA ILE A 62 -7.66 -2.60 -0.68
C ILE A 62 -8.01 -2.55 0.81
N LEU A 63 -8.40 -3.71 1.37
CA LEU A 63 -8.76 -3.83 2.77
C LEU A 63 -7.58 -3.47 3.67
N SER A 64 -6.39 -4.02 3.40
CA SER A 64 -5.18 -3.75 4.19
C SER A 64 -4.86 -2.26 4.24
N ALA A 65 -4.92 -1.56 3.09
CA ALA A 65 -4.70 -0.12 3.04
C ALA A 65 -5.70 0.68 3.90
N LEU A 66 -6.96 0.25 3.97
CA LEU A 66 -7.99 0.88 4.82
C LEU A 66 -7.82 0.56 6.30
N PHE A 67 -7.24 -0.59 6.65
CA PHE A 67 -7.18 -1.06 8.03
C PHE A 67 -5.88 -0.72 8.75
N HIS A 68 -4.78 -0.40 8.05
CA HIS A 68 -3.50 -0.11 8.70
C HIS A 68 -3.55 1.06 9.71
N LEU A 69 -4.20 2.18 9.39
CA LEU A 69 -4.31 3.30 10.32
C LEU A 69 -5.26 3.00 11.49
N PRO A 70 -6.50 2.52 11.28
CA PRO A 70 -7.37 2.10 12.37
C PRO A 70 -6.71 1.07 13.30
N TRP A 71 -5.95 0.13 12.74
CA TRP A 71 -5.19 -0.85 13.50
C TRP A 71 -4.13 -0.22 14.38
N LEU A 72 -3.33 0.71 13.84
CA LEU A 72 -2.34 1.44 14.64
C LEU A 72 -3.02 2.21 15.79
N VAL A 73 -4.13 2.90 15.50
CA VAL A 73 -4.91 3.63 16.51
C VAL A 73 -5.38 2.67 17.61
N TRP A 74 -5.89 1.49 17.23
CA TRP A 74 -6.31 0.48 18.20
C TRP A 74 -5.15 -0.01 19.08
N CYS A 75 -3.98 -0.28 18.50
CA CYS A 75 -2.79 -0.63 19.27
C CYS A 75 -2.40 0.47 20.28
N VAL A 76 -2.45 1.74 19.87
CA VAL A 76 -2.17 2.88 20.77
C VAL A 76 -3.21 2.96 21.89
N VAL A 77 -4.50 2.76 21.58
CA VAL A 77 -5.57 2.73 22.59
C VAL A 77 -5.32 1.63 23.62
N CYS A 78 -4.96 0.41 23.20
CA CYS A 78 -4.63 -0.68 24.12
C CYS A 78 -3.36 -0.43 24.96
N ILE A 79 -2.46 0.45 24.53
CA ILE A 79 -1.27 0.82 25.33
C ILE A 79 -1.63 1.85 26.40
N VAL A 80 -2.53 2.79 26.08
CA VAL A 80 -2.87 3.92 26.96
C VAL A 80 -4.02 3.59 27.91
N SER A 81 -4.92 2.69 27.53
CA SER A 81 -6.09 2.31 28.32
C SER A 81 -5.85 1.01 29.08
N PRO A 82 -5.88 1.01 30.43
CA PRO A 82 -5.68 -0.20 31.24
C PRO A 82 -6.70 -1.32 30.98
N ASP A 83 -7.92 -0.95 30.59
CA ASP A 83 -9.03 -1.88 30.39
C ASP A 83 -9.05 -2.49 28.98
N ALA A 84 -8.35 -1.88 28.02
CA ALA A 84 -8.32 -2.33 26.64
C ALA A 84 -7.07 -3.19 26.39
N ASN A 85 -7.27 -4.44 25.97
CA ASN A 85 -6.18 -5.35 25.69
C ASN A 85 -6.31 -5.95 24.28
N LEU A 86 -5.18 -6.13 23.61
CA LEU A 86 -5.14 -6.91 22.37
C LEU A 86 -5.38 -8.39 22.68
N SER A 87 -6.25 -9.03 21.89
CA SER A 87 -6.47 -10.46 21.98
C SER A 87 -5.17 -11.23 21.67
N ARG A 88 -5.08 -12.51 22.07
CA ARG A 88 -3.93 -13.36 21.74
C ARG A 88 -3.71 -13.47 20.23
N ILE A 89 -4.80 -13.53 19.45
CA ILE A 89 -4.75 -13.57 17.98
C ILE A 89 -4.22 -12.25 17.41
N SER A 90 -4.67 -11.13 17.97
CA SER A 90 -4.20 -9.79 17.61
C SER A 90 -2.68 -9.64 17.80
N TRP A 91 -2.16 -10.12 18.93
CA TRP A 91 -0.72 -10.16 19.18
C TRP A 91 0.03 -11.05 18.19
N ALA A 92 -0.49 -12.25 17.92
CA ALA A 92 0.12 -13.16 16.95
C ALA A 92 0.15 -12.56 15.54
N MET A 93 -0.94 -11.94 15.09
CA MET A 93 -0.99 -11.24 13.81
C MET A 93 0.03 -10.10 13.75
N LEU A 94 0.15 -9.30 14.81
CA LEU A 94 1.13 -8.21 14.84
C LEU A 94 2.56 -8.75 14.74
N ALA A 95 2.89 -9.79 15.52
CA ALA A 95 4.20 -10.43 15.52
C ALA A 95 4.56 -11.03 14.15
N VAL A 96 3.64 -11.78 13.53
CA VAL A 96 3.83 -12.36 12.19
C VAL A 96 4.00 -11.26 11.14
N SER A 97 3.18 -10.20 11.21
CA SER A 97 3.26 -9.08 10.26
C SER A 97 4.60 -8.34 10.37
N TYR A 98 5.08 -8.10 11.59
CA TYR A 98 6.36 -7.47 11.83
C TYR A 98 7.52 -8.37 11.41
N ALA A 99 7.45 -9.68 11.70
CA ALA A 99 8.45 -10.66 11.26
C ALA A 99 8.56 -10.71 9.73
N ALA A 100 7.43 -10.71 9.02
CA ALA A 100 7.43 -10.65 7.55
C ALA A 100 8.05 -9.35 7.01
N GLY A 101 7.74 -8.21 7.63
CA GLY A 101 8.39 -6.93 7.33
C GLY A 101 9.89 -6.97 7.59
N ALA A 102 10.31 -7.62 8.68
CA ALA A 102 11.71 -7.74 9.04
C ALA A 102 12.50 -8.62 8.07
N VAL A 103 11.95 -9.77 7.67
CA VAL A 103 12.53 -10.62 6.62
C VAL A 103 12.71 -9.82 5.34
N THR A 104 11.70 -9.02 4.94
CA THR A 104 11.78 -8.18 3.73
C THR A 104 12.91 -7.15 3.85
N ALA A 105 13.04 -6.46 4.98
CA ALA A 105 14.12 -5.49 5.20
C ALA A 105 15.53 -6.14 5.23
N LEU A 106 15.62 -7.40 5.66
CA LEU A 106 16.88 -8.15 5.69
C LEU A 106 17.31 -8.63 4.30
N THR A 107 16.36 -8.94 3.40
CA THR A 107 16.65 -9.45 2.06
C THR A 107 16.86 -8.34 1.01
N VAL A 108 16.40 -7.12 1.27
CA VAL A 108 16.68 -5.98 0.40
C VAL A 108 18.18 -5.62 0.45
N PRO A 109 18.86 -5.50 -0.72
CA PRO A 109 20.21 -4.98 -0.79
C PRO A 109 20.24 -3.55 -0.22
N SER A 110 20.84 -3.39 0.96
CA SER A 110 20.97 -2.10 1.64
C SER A 110 22.43 -1.69 1.70
N ALA A 111 22.68 -0.40 1.56
CA ALA A 111 24.02 0.18 1.62
C ALA A 111 24.64 0.10 3.04
N SER A 112 23.85 -0.08 4.10
CA SER A 112 24.37 -0.21 5.47
C SER A 112 23.41 -0.85 6.48
N PHE A 113 23.97 -1.39 7.58
CA PHE A 113 23.21 -1.90 8.72
C PHE A 113 22.34 -0.82 9.39
N ALA A 114 22.83 0.42 9.49
CA ALA A 114 22.10 1.53 10.09
C ALA A 114 20.80 1.86 9.32
N ILE A 115 20.86 1.87 7.98
CA ILE A 115 19.67 2.07 7.13
C ILE A 115 18.66 0.94 7.37
N ARG A 116 19.14 -0.30 7.44
CA ARG A 116 18.27 -1.46 7.71
C ARG A 116 17.54 -1.35 9.05
N MET A 117 18.24 -0.94 10.12
CA MET A 117 17.61 -0.77 11.44
C MET A 117 16.58 0.35 11.44
N ARG A 118 16.89 1.47 10.76
CA ARG A 118 15.93 2.56 10.57
C ARG A 118 14.67 2.09 9.85
N ASP A 119 14.81 1.31 8.78
CA ASP A 119 13.68 0.80 7.99
C ASP A 119 12.80 -0.16 8.82
N LEU A 120 13.41 -1.00 9.68
CA LEU A 120 12.67 -1.86 10.62
C LEU A 120 11.86 -1.05 11.64
N ILE A 121 12.48 -0.05 12.25
CA ILE A 121 11.85 0.78 13.28
C ILE A 121 10.73 1.63 12.68
N THR A 122 10.88 2.07 11.44
CA THR A 122 9.90 2.93 10.76
C THR A 122 8.76 2.15 10.10
N LEU A 123 8.88 0.82 9.99
CA LEU A 123 7.91 -0.05 9.32
C LEU A 123 6.47 0.06 9.88
N PRO A 124 6.24 0.10 11.21
CA PRO A 124 4.91 0.31 11.78
C PRO A 124 4.30 1.68 11.46
N PHE A 125 5.15 2.69 11.24
CA PHE A 125 4.72 4.05 10.87
C PHE A 125 4.52 4.21 9.37
N TYR A 126 5.18 3.38 8.55
CA TYR A 126 5.01 3.34 7.10
C TYR A 126 3.64 2.78 6.69
N TRP A 127 3.14 1.75 7.37
CA TRP A 127 1.86 1.12 7.02
C TRP A 127 0.64 2.05 7.05
N PRO A 128 0.42 2.89 8.09
CA PRO A 128 -0.65 3.87 8.09
C PRO A 128 -0.63 4.86 6.92
N LEU A 129 0.53 5.08 6.28
CA LEU A 129 0.59 5.93 5.09
C LEU A 129 -0.26 5.38 3.93
N GLN A 130 -0.47 4.06 3.88
CA GLN A 130 -1.37 3.42 2.91
C GLN A 130 -2.82 3.89 3.06
N PHE A 131 -3.26 4.17 4.30
CA PHE A 131 -4.59 4.70 4.56
C PHE A 131 -4.80 6.06 3.90
N PHE A 132 -3.84 6.97 4.05
CA PHE A 132 -3.90 8.29 3.41
C PHE A 132 -3.86 8.19 1.88
N ALA A 133 -3.04 7.28 1.34
CA ALA A 133 -3.02 7.00 -0.09
C ALA A 133 -4.37 6.43 -0.58
N MET A 134 -5.00 5.54 0.19
CA MET A 134 -6.32 4.99 -0.13
C MET A 134 -7.41 6.05 -0.06
N ALA A 135 -7.43 6.89 0.98
CA ALA A 135 -8.38 7.99 1.10
C ALA A 135 -8.30 8.94 -0.11
N ARG A 136 -7.08 9.31 -0.53
CA ARG A 136 -6.86 10.09 -1.74
C ARG A 136 -7.29 9.34 -3.01
N ALA A 137 -7.05 8.02 -3.08
CA ALA A 137 -7.46 7.19 -4.21
C ALA A 137 -8.99 7.16 -4.36
N LEU A 138 -9.73 6.94 -3.26
CA LEU A 138 -11.19 6.91 -3.23
C LEU A 138 -11.78 8.29 -3.58
N TYR A 139 -11.25 9.37 -3.01
CA TYR A 139 -11.64 10.74 -3.36
C TYR A 139 -11.43 11.02 -4.86
N SER A 140 -10.24 10.68 -5.38
CA SER A 140 -9.91 10.83 -6.80
C SER A 140 -10.81 9.98 -7.69
N LEU A 141 -11.14 8.76 -7.29
CA LEU A 141 -12.04 7.88 -8.03
C LEU A 141 -13.46 8.46 -8.10
N ALA A 142 -13.98 9.00 -7.00
CA ALA A 142 -15.31 9.59 -6.94
C ALA A 142 -15.43 10.91 -7.73
N ARG A 143 -14.39 11.76 -7.71
CA ARG A 143 -14.46 13.11 -8.31
C ARG A 143 -13.85 13.20 -9.71
N ARG A 144 -12.83 12.39 -10.01
CA ARG A 144 -12.08 12.42 -11.27
C ARG A 144 -11.70 10.99 -11.70
N PRO A 145 -12.67 10.09 -12.00
CA PRO A 145 -12.42 8.67 -12.19
C PRO A 145 -11.35 8.35 -13.25
N HIS A 146 -11.30 9.14 -14.33
CA HIS A 146 -10.35 8.94 -15.43
C HIS A 146 -9.02 9.68 -15.26
N TYR A 147 -8.86 10.49 -14.21
CA TYR A 147 -7.61 11.19 -13.95
C TYR A 147 -6.58 10.28 -13.28
N TRP A 148 -5.36 10.27 -13.82
CA TRP A 148 -4.22 9.53 -13.29
C TRP A 148 -3.10 10.49 -12.90
N VAL A 149 -2.69 10.46 -11.63
CA VAL A 149 -1.59 11.31 -11.12
C VAL A 149 -0.29 10.93 -11.81
N LYS A 150 0.36 11.88 -12.47
CA LYS A 150 1.70 11.67 -13.03
C LYS A 150 2.74 11.96 -11.95
N THR A 151 3.68 11.04 -11.75
CA THR A 151 4.82 11.25 -10.86
C THR A 151 5.95 11.91 -11.64
N PRO A 152 6.59 12.96 -11.11
CA PRO A 152 7.79 13.54 -11.73
C PRO A 152 8.88 12.48 -11.91
N ARG A 153 9.69 12.62 -12.96
CA ARG A 153 10.90 11.82 -13.14
C ARG A 153 12.07 12.66 -12.65
N GLU A 154 12.73 12.20 -11.59
CA GLU A 154 13.99 12.81 -11.16
C GLU A 154 15.08 12.47 -12.19
N GLY A 155 15.88 13.47 -12.59
CA GLY A 155 16.99 13.29 -13.55
C GLY A 155 16.75 13.78 -14.99
N VAL A 156 15.57 14.34 -15.32
CA VAL A 156 15.37 15.08 -16.59
C VAL A 156 15.38 16.58 -16.31
N PRO A 157 16.37 17.35 -16.79
CA PRO A 157 16.37 18.80 -16.66
C PRO A 157 15.08 19.39 -17.23
N GLY A 158 14.29 20.11 -16.40
CA GLY A 158 13.07 20.81 -16.82
C GLY A 158 11.73 20.24 -16.32
N ALA A 159 11.68 19.15 -15.57
CA ALA A 159 10.43 18.55 -15.07
C ALA A 159 9.89 19.16 -13.74
N GLY A 160 10.45 20.29 -13.29
CA GLY A 160 9.99 21.03 -12.12
C GLY A 160 8.90 22.04 -12.50
N GLY A 161 7.65 21.60 -12.56
CA GLY A 161 6.56 22.55 -12.84
C GLY A 161 5.22 21.93 -13.16
N ALA A 162 4.57 21.30 -12.19
CA ALA A 162 3.10 21.21 -12.14
C ALA A 162 2.67 20.73 -10.74
N HIS A 163 2.78 21.61 -9.75
CA HIS A 163 1.95 21.52 -8.56
C HIS A 163 0.50 21.80 -8.98
N GLN A 164 -0.39 20.82 -9.00
CA GLN A 164 -1.83 21.06 -8.81
C GLN A 164 -2.52 19.87 -8.12
N PHE A 165 -3.17 20.23 -7.01
CA PHE A 165 -4.13 19.55 -6.13
C PHE A 165 -4.80 18.24 -6.61
#